data_AF-A0A6N6VN75-F1
#
_entry.id   AF-A0A6N6VN75-F1
#
_cell.length_a   1.000
_cell.length_b   1.000
_cell.length_c   1.000
_cell.angle_alpha   90.00
_cell.angle_beta   90.00
_cell.angle_gamma   90.00
#
_symmetry.space_group_name_H-M   'P 1'
#
loop_
_entity.id
_entity.type
_entity.pdbx_description
1 polymer ?
#
loop_
_entity_poly.entity_id
_entity_poly.type
_entity_poly.pdbx_seq_one_letter_code
_entity_poly.pdbx_strand_id
1 'polypeptide(L)'
;MNYIALLLCIGFVLFIFQTLFFFLCLKWLKSGKTKRDKEFAILDAERGQLIEIQSALTHEVSQAKKLASDTLNKLMVIGSEAHAEWEDVTKKINSVLIEVDKHSEIILEANISNLNMRSMALEKIMKDAEILNEKLLISSKKAQKILKLFDSSVPPEEIFKEIQNEKYLDAKKLLLEGVEASEVVKRLGMSMTEVLLLSSYI
;
A
#
# COMPACT_ATOMS: atom_id res chain seq x y z
N MET A 1 56.12 96.14 -86.48
CA MET A 1 55.75 96.34 -85.05
C MET A 1 54.59 95.43 -84.56
N ASN A 2 54.31 94.27 -85.17
CA ASN A 2 53.16 93.43 -84.77
C ASN A 2 53.50 92.18 -83.93
N TYR A 3 54.77 91.75 -83.87
CA TYR A 3 55.17 90.53 -83.17
C TYR A 3 55.13 90.65 -81.64
N ILE A 4 55.42 91.84 -81.10
CA ILE A 4 55.38 92.11 -79.64
C ILE A 4 53.93 92.04 -79.13
N ALA A 5 52.99 92.63 -79.86
CA ALA A 5 51.57 92.57 -79.52
C ALA A 5 51.01 91.14 -79.57
N LEU A 6 51.45 90.33 -80.55
CA LEU A 6 51.02 88.95 -80.71
C LEU A 6 51.56 88.05 -79.58
N LEU A 7 52.82 88.24 -79.16
CA LEU A 7 53.40 87.56 -77.99
C LEU A 7 52.69 87.92 -76.68
N LEU A 8 52.35 89.20 -76.48
CA LEU A 8 51.57 89.64 -75.31
C LEU A 8 50.16 89.04 -75.30
N CYS A 9 49.49 88.96 -76.44
CA CYS A 9 48.18 88.31 -76.56
C CYS A 9 48.25 86.81 -76.25
N ILE A 10 49.24 86.08 -76.78
CA ILE A 10 49.43 84.66 -76.47
C ILE A 10 49.73 84.47 -74.97
N GLY A 11 50.62 85.30 -74.40
CA GLY A 11 50.93 85.27 -72.98
C GLY A 11 49.70 85.53 -72.10
N PHE A 12 48.86 86.49 -72.48
CA PHE A 12 47.61 86.79 -71.77
C PHE A 12 46.59 85.65 -71.85
N VAL A 13 46.43 85.04 -73.03
CA VAL A 13 45.55 83.87 -73.20
C VAL A 13 46.04 82.67 -72.37
N LEU A 14 47.35 82.39 -72.40
CA LEU A 14 47.93 81.32 -71.57
C LEU A 14 47.77 81.60 -70.08
N PHE A 15 47.91 82.86 -69.65
CA PHE A 15 47.66 83.27 -68.26
C PHE A 15 46.20 83.06 -67.83
N ILE A 16 45.23 83.39 -68.71
CA ILE A 16 43.81 83.11 -68.46
C ILE A 16 43.55 81.59 -68.34
N PHE A 17 44.12 80.78 -69.25
CA PHE A 17 43.98 79.33 -69.16
C PHE A 17 44.59 78.76 -67.88
N GLN A 18 45.79 79.23 -67.49
CA GLN A 18 46.46 78.79 -66.27
C GLN A 18 45.66 79.17 -65.02
N THR A 19 45.10 80.38 -64.96
CA THR A 19 44.28 80.80 -63.81
C THR A 19 42.97 80.03 -63.73
N LEU A 20 42.26 79.82 -64.84
CA LEU A 20 41.04 78.98 -64.89
C LEU A 20 41.32 77.53 -64.48
N PHE A 21 42.41 76.95 -64.98
CA PHE A 21 42.82 75.59 -64.62
C PHE A 21 43.12 75.47 -63.13
N PHE A 22 43.86 76.43 -62.55
CA PHE A 22 44.17 76.45 -61.13
C PHE A 22 42.91 76.55 -60.26
N PHE A 23 41.94 77.38 -60.64
CA PHE A 23 40.65 77.47 -59.95
C PHE A 23 39.85 76.16 -60.01
N LEU A 24 39.84 75.47 -61.16
CA LEU A 24 39.21 74.17 -61.32
C LEU A 24 39.85 73.10 -60.43
N CYS A 25 41.19 73.03 -60.41
CA CYS A 25 41.93 72.10 -59.55
C CYS A 25 41.67 72.38 -58.06
N LEU A 26 41.69 73.64 -57.63
CA LEU A 26 41.38 74.02 -56.25
C LEU A 26 39.94 73.65 -55.86
N LYS A 27 38.97 73.89 -56.76
CA LYS A 27 37.57 73.53 -56.51
C LYS A 27 37.38 72.01 -56.41
N TRP A 28 38.04 71.25 -57.27
CA TRP A 28 38.00 69.79 -57.23
C TRP A 28 38.64 69.23 -55.95
N LEU A 29 39.79 69.77 -55.55
CA LEU A 29 40.49 69.38 -54.33
C LEU A 29 39.67 69.71 -53.06
N LYS A 30 39.00 70.88 -53.04
CA LYS A 30 38.07 71.26 -51.96
C LYS A 30 36.83 70.37 -51.93
N SER A 31 36.27 70.01 -53.08
CA SER A 31 35.14 69.08 -53.16
C SER A 31 35.50 67.67 -52.72
N GLY A 32 36.69 67.17 -53.07
CA GLY A 32 37.18 65.86 -52.63
C GLY A 32 37.47 65.83 -51.13
N LYS A 33 38.08 66.89 -50.59
CA LYS A 33 38.31 67.04 -49.15
C LYS A 33 37.00 67.04 -48.36
N THR A 34 36.02 67.84 -48.77
CA THR A 34 34.72 67.92 -48.07
C THR A 34 33.90 66.63 -48.13
N LYS A 35 33.99 65.83 -49.21
CA LYS A 35 33.36 64.51 -49.27
C LYS A 35 34.01 63.54 -48.28
N ARG A 36 35.34 63.46 -48.27
CA ARG A 36 36.08 62.61 -47.32
C ARG A 36 35.82 63.02 -45.87
N ASP A 37 35.83 64.32 -45.57
CA ASP A 37 35.57 64.81 -44.22
C ASP A 37 34.16 64.44 -43.73
N LYS A 38 33.16 64.41 -44.63
CA LYS A 38 31.81 63.92 -44.31
C LYS A 38 31.78 62.42 -44.05
N GLU A 39 32.47 61.62 -44.86
CA GLU A 39 32.56 60.17 -44.66
C GLU A 39 33.27 59.83 -43.35
N PHE A 40 34.34 60.54 -43.00
CA PHE A 40 35.01 60.39 -41.70
C PHE A 40 34.10 60.80 -40.53
N ALA A 41 33.33 61.88 -40.66
CA ALA A 41 32.39 62.28 -39.62
C ALA A 41 31.28 61.23 -39.39
N ILE A 42 30.80 60.57 -40.45
CA ILE A 42 29.84 59.47 -40.33
C ILE A 42 30.51 58.26 -39.66
N LEU A 43 31.72 57.90 -40.08
CA LEU A 43 32.48 56.79 -39.51
C LEU A 43 32.76 57.00 -38.01
N ASP A 44 33.12 58.21 -37.60
CA ASP A 44 33.34 58.56 -36.20
C ASP A 44 32.04 58.49 -35.38
N ALA A 45 30.91 58.92 -35.96
CA ALA A 45 29.60 58.81 -35.32
C ALA A 45 29.16 57.34 -35.15
N GLU A 46 29.33 56.50 -36.18
CA GLU A 46 29.06 55.07 -36.12
C GLU A 46 29.97 54.37 -35.10
N ARG A 47 31.26 54.74 -35.05
CA ARG A 47 32.19 54.22 -34.04
C ARG A 47 31.76 54.61 -32.63
N GLY A 48 31.30 55.85 -32.44
CA GLY A 48 30.74 56.31 -31.15
C GLY A 48 29.54 55.45 -30.72
N GLN A 49 28.58 55.22 -31.62
CA GLN A 49 27.43 54.35 -31.36
C GLN A 49 27.85 52.92 -31.05
N LEU A 50 28.86 52.39 -31.74
CA LEU A 50 29.35 51.04 -31.51
C LEU A 50 29.94 50.89 -30.10
N ILE A 51 30.66 51.90 -29.61
CA ILE A 51 31.20 51.93 -28.25
C ILE A 51 30.07 51.99 -27.22
N GLU A 52 29.05 52.82 -27.45
CA GLU A 52 27.88 52.90 -26.57
C GLU A 52 27.15 51.55 -26.49
N ILE A 53 26.87 50.92 -27.64
CA ILE A 53 26.23 49.61 -27.70
C ILE A 53 27.08 48.55 -27.00
N GLN A 54 28.41 48.55 -27.20
CA GLN A 54 29.31 47.62 -26.53
C GLN A 54 29.29 47.81 -25.00
N SER A 55 29.24 49.06 -24.53
CA SER A 55 29.16 49.36 -23.10
C SER A 55 27.83 48.89 -22.50
N ALA A 56 26.71 49.13 -23.19
CA ALA A 56 25.38 48.70 -22.77
C ALA A 56 25.30 47.16 -22.72
N LEU A 57 25.79 46.48 -23.77
CA LEU A 57 25.81 45.03 -23.83
C LEU A 57 26.66 44.43 -22.71
N THR A 58 27.83 45.01 -22.42
CA THR A 58 28.70 44.55 -21.33
C THR A 58 27.99 44.67 -19.97
N HIS A 59 27.27 45.75 -19.76
CA HIS A 59 26.49 45.96 -18.55
C HIS A 59 25.31 44.97 -18.45
N GLU A 60 24.56 44.76 -19.51
CA GLU A 60 23.46 43.78 -19.53
C GLU A 60 23.96 42.35 -19.28
N VAL A 61 25.06 41.94 -19.92
CA VAL A 61 25.68 40.63 -19.68
C VAL A 61 26.12 40.48 -18.23
N SER A 62 26.69 41.53 -17.63
CA SER A 62 27.05 41.53 -16.20
C SER A 62 25.83 41.34 -15.30
N GLN A 63 24.74 42.06 -15.58
CA GLN A 63 23.49 41.93 -14.83
C GLN A 63 22.86 40.55 -14.97
N ALA A 64 22.80 40.00 -16.19
CA ALA A 64 22.32 38.65 -16.45
C ALA A 64 23.16 37.60 -15.70
N LYS A 65 24.49 37.74 -15.71
CA LYS A 65 25.38 36.86 -14.95
C LYS A 65 25.11 36.92 -13.45
N LYS A 66 24.91 38.13 -12.91
CA LYS A 66 24.57 38.32 -11.49
C LYS A 66 23.23 37.64 -11.15
N LEU A 67 22.20 37.87 -11.96
CA LEU A 67 20.88 37.29 -11.75
C LEU A 67 20.89 35.76 -11.86
N ALA A 68 21.66 35.21 -12.81
CA ALA A 68 21.86 33.77 -12.93
C ALA A 68 22.56 33.19 -11.68
N SER A 69 23.59 33.87 -11.17
CA SER A 69 24.29 33.47 -9.94
C SER A 69 23.36 33.51 -8.72
N ASP A 70 22.58 34.56 -8.57
CA ASP A 70 21.63 34.71 -7.47
C ASP A 70 20.53 33.63 -7.53
N THR A 71 20.06 33.31 -8.75
CA THR A 71 19.07 32.26 -8.98
C THR A 71 19.64 30.88 -8.65
N LEU A 72 20.87 30.59 -9.07
CA LEU A 72 21.54 29.33 -8.78
C LEU A 72 21.76 29.14 -7.27
N ASN A 73 22.15 30.21 -6.55
CA ASN A 73 22.29 30.16 -5.10
C ASN A 73 20.94 29.88 -4.41
N LYS A 74 19.86 30.51 -4.85
CA LYS A 74 18.51 30.23 -4.32
C LYS A 74 18.09 28.80 -4.56
N LEU A 75 18.32 28.27 -5.77
CA LEU A 75 18.02 26.86 -6.08
C LEU A 75 18.84 25.89 -5.23
N MET A 76 20.10 26.22 -4.93
CA MET A 76 20.93 25.40 -4.07
C MET A 76 20.40 25.36 -2.63
N VAL A 77 19.98 26.50 -2.09
CA VAL A 77 19.36 26.58 -0.75
C VAL A 77 18.06 25.78 -0.71
N ILE A 78 17.16 26.00 -1.67
CA ILE A 78 15.89 25.25 -1.78
C ILE A 78 16.15 23.75 -1.89
N GLY A 79 17.14 23.34 -2.70
CA GLY A 79 17.52 21.93 -2.85
C GLY A 79 18.02 21.33 -1.54
N SER A 80 18.81 22.08 -0.76
CA SER A 80 19.29 21.63 0.55
C SER A 80 18.18 21.54 1.60
N GLU A 81 17.26 22.52 1.64
CA GLU A 81 16.11 22.52 2.55
C GLU A 81 15.16 21.37 2.23
N ALA A 82 14.83 21.18 0.94
CA ALA A 82 14.01 20.06 0.50
C ALA A 82 14.66 18.73 0.88
N HIS A 83 15.98 18.57 0.70
CA HIS A 83 16.67 17.33 1.09
C HIS A 83 16.57 17.06 2.60
N ALA A 84 16.76 18.10 3.43
CA ALA A 84 16.63 17.98 4.88
C ALA A 84 15.21 17.60 5.31
N GLU A 85 14.18 18.23 4.72
CA GLU A 85 12.78 17.89 4.97
C GLU A 85 12.45 16.45 4.54
N TRP A 86 12.94 16.01 3.37
CA TRP A 86 12.78 14.64 2.91
C TRP A 86 13.41 13.62 3.87
N GLU A 87 14.59 13.91 4.41
CA GLU A 87 15.25 13.04 5.39
C GLU A 87 14.45 12.96 6.71
N ASP A 88 13.95 14.09 7.21
CA ASP A 88 13.13 14.14 8.42
C ASP A 88 11.80 13.38 8.25
N VAL A 89 11.10 13.60 7.12
CA VAL A 89 9.87 12.87 6.79
C VAL A 89 10.14 11.37 6.69
N THR A 90 11.24 10.95 6.06
CA THR A 90 11.60 9.53 5.94
C THR A 90 11.84 8.91 7.32
N LYS A 91 12.56 9.60 8.22
CA LYS A 91 12.77 9.13 9.60
C LYS A 91 11.46 9.00 10.37
N LYS A 92 10.56 9.97 10.24
CA LYS A 92 9.22 9.93 10.86
C LYS A 92 8.39 8.76 10.35
N ILE A 93 8.34 8.54 9.04
CA ILE A 93 7.63 7.40 8.44
C ILE A 93 8.19 6.07 8.96
N ASN A 94 9.51 5.90 8.97
CA ASN A 94 10.13 4.69 9.50
C ASN A 94 9.80 4.47 10.98
N SER A 95 9.82 5.53 11.80
CA SER A 95 9.44 5.44 13.21
C SER A 95 7.99 4.96 13.39
N VAL A 96 7.07 5.52 12.62
CA VAL A 96 5.64 5.14 12.67
C VAL A 96 5.45 3.71 12.19
N LEU A 97 6.14 3.28 11.13
CA LEU A 97 6.07 1.90 10.64
C LEU A 97 6.53 0.89 11.69
N ILE A 98 7.63 1.17 12.39
CA ILE A 98 8.13 0.32 13.48
C ILE A 98 7.11 0.24 14.63
N GLU A 99 6.48 1.37 14.98
CA GLU A 99 5.47 1.40 16.03
C GLU A 99 4.21 0.62 15.65
N VAL A 100 3.73 0.78 14.41
CA VAL A 100 2.58 0.04 13.88
C VAL A 100 2.86 -1.45 13.84
N ASP A 101 4.05 -1.87 13.41
CA ASP A 101 4.46 -3.27 13.37
C ASP A 101 4.43 -3.88 14.78
N LYS A 102 5.07 -3.22 15.74
CA LYS A 102 5.08 -3.63 17.15
C LYS A 102 3.68 -3.69 17.75
N HIS A 103 2.83 -2.69 17.49
CA HIS A 103 1.47 -2.67 18.02
C HIS A 103 0.61 -3.78 17.39
N SER A 104 0.79 -4.03 16.09
CA SER A 104 0.10 -5.10 15.37
C SER A 104 0.52 -6.48 15.90
N GLU A 105 1.81 -6.70 16.16
CA GLU A 105 2.33 -7.93 16.76
C GLU A 105 1.65 -8.21 18.12
N ILE A 106 1.63 -7.21 19.02
CA ILE A 106 0.99 -7.35 20.34
C ILE A 106 -0.50 -7.69 20.22
N ILE A 107 -1.23 -7.00 19.33
CA ILE A 107 -2.66 -7.27 19.11
C ILE A 107 -2.88 -8.67 18.54
N LEU A 108 -2.06 -9.08 17.57
CA LEU A 108 -2.15 -10.41 16.96
C LEU A 108 -1.87 -11.51 17.97
N GLU A 109 -0.83 -11.38 18.79
CA GLU A 109 -0.52 -12.33 19.86
C GLU A 109 -1.66 -12.44 20.88
N ALA A 110 -2.21 -11.30 21.33
CA ALA A 110 -3.33 -11.27 22.26
C ALA A 110 -4.58 -11.96 21.65
N ASN A 111 -4.86 -11.72 20.37
CA ASN A 111 -5.98 -12.35 19.67
C ASN A 111 -5.76 -13.85 19.47
N ILE A 112 -4.55 -14.29 19.12
CA ILE A 112 -4.21 -15.72 18.97
C ILE A 112 -4.37 -16.43 20.33
N SER A 113 -3.87 -15.83 21.41
CA SER A 113 -4.02 -16.38 22.77
C SER A 113 -5.50 -16.52 23.16
N ASN A 114 -6.31 -15.49 22.93
CA ASN A 114 -7.75 -15.53 23.17
C ASN A 114 -8.46 -16.59 22.33
N LEU A 115 -8.08 -16.73 21.06
CA LEU A 115 -8.64 -17.73 20.15
C LEU A 115 -8.29 -19.14 20.63
N ASN A 116 -7.05 -19.37 21.07
CA ASN A 116 -6.62 -20.66 21.62
C ASN A 116 -7.41 -21.02 22.89
N MET A 117 -7.60 -20.09 23.83
CA MET A 117 -8.42 -20.33 25.02
C MET A 117 -9.88 -20.66 24.67
N ARG A 118 -10.48 -19.94 23.72
CA ARG A 118 -11.83 -20.23 23.23
C ARG A 118 -11.92 -21.58 22.54
N SER A 119 -10.92 -21.94 21.74
CA SER A 119 -10.82 -23.24 21.08
C SER A 119 -10.77 -24.38 22.10
N MET A 120 -9.91 -24.26 23.12
CA MET A 120 -9.84 -25.25 24.20
C MET A 120 -11.13 -25.35 25.01
N ALA A 121 -11.79 -24.22 25.30
CA ALA A 121 -13.07 -24.21 25.98
C ALA A 121 -14.16 -24.90 25.14
N LEU A 122 -14.18 -24.66 23.83
CA LEU A 122 -15.10 -25.31 22.90
C LEU A 122 -14.86 -26.82 22.82
N GLU A 123 -13.60 -27.25 22.72
CA GLU A 123 -13.24 -28.68 22.70
C GLU A 123 -13.70 -29.40 23.97
N LYS A 124 -13.57 -28.74 25.13
CA LYS A 124 -14.11 -29.27 26.40
C LYS A 124 -15.63 -29.42 26.35
N ILE A 125 -16.35 -28.39 25.88
CA ILE A 125 -17.82 -28.42 25.77
C ILE A 125 -18.25 -29.55 24.83
N MET A 126 -17.54 -29.77 23.71
CA MET A 126 -17.83 -30.86 22.78
C MET A 126 -17.68 -32.23 23.45
N LYS A 127 -16.59 -32.46 24.19
CA LYS A 127 -16.39 -33.70 24.96
C LYS A 127 -17.47 -33.92 26.02
N ASP A 128 -17.82 -32.86 26.76
CA ASP A 128 -18.88 -32.93 27.77
C ASP A 128 -20.24 -33.24 27.12
N ALA A 129 -20.54 -32.67 25.95
CA ALA A 129 -21.75 -32.93 25.18
C ALA A 129 -21.79 -34.37 24.64
N GLU A 130 -20.67 -34.92 24.17
CA GLU A 130 -20.56 -36.33 23.75
C GLU A 130 -20.88 -37.28 24.91
N ILE A 131 -20.27 -37.06 26.08
CA ILE A 131 -20.53 -37.85 27.30
C ILE A 131 -22.00 -37.75 27.72
N LEU A 132 -22.60 -36.55 27.65
CA LEU A 132 -24.00 -36.35 27.96
C LEU A 132 -24.91 -37.09 26.97
N ASN A 133 -24.58 -37.05 25.68
CA ASN A 133 -25.33 -37.72 24.63
C ASN A 133 -25.30 -39.25 24.81
N GLU A 134 -24.14 -39.83 25.14
CA GLU A 134 -24.03 -41.26 25.46
C GLU A 134 -24.90 -41.64 26.68
N LYS A 135 -24.84 -40.85 27.75
CA LYS A 135 -25.68 -41.07 28.95
C LYS A 135 -27.16 -40.97 28.62
N LEU A 136 -27.56 -40.01 27.80
CA LEU A 136 -28.95 -39.82 27.38
C LEU A 136 -29.42 -40.96 26.50
N LEU A 137 -28.58 -41.47 25.59
CA LEU A 137 -28.89 -42.64 24.78
C LEU A 137 -29.12 -43.89 25.65
N ILE A 138 -28.26 -44.13 26.65
CA ILE A 138 -28.42 -45.23 27.60
C ILE A 138 -29.71 -45.06 28.42
N SER A 139 -29.96 -43.86 28.93
CA SER A 139 -31.17 -43.54 29.70
C SER A 139 -32.45 -43.71 28.86
N SER A 140 -32.44 -43.24 27.61
CA SER A 140 -33.54 -43.38 26.65
C SER A 140 -33.83 -44.85 26.37
N LYS A 141 -32.80 -45.68 26.13
CA LYS A 141 -32.97 -47.13 25.98
C LYS A 141 -33.59 -47.77 27.23
N LYS A 142 -33.18 -47.37 28.43
CA LYS A 142 -33.78 -47.86 29.69
C LYS A 142 -35.24 -47.41 29.83
N ALA A 143 -35.54 -46.14 29.54
CA ALA A 143 -36.89 -45.61 29.59
C ALA A 143 -37.81 -46.29 28.56
N GLN A 144 -37.33 -46.56 27.34
CA GLN A 144 -38.05 -47.34 26.34
C GLN A 144 -38.35 -48.76 26.83
N LYS A 145 -37.39 -49.43 27.47
CA LYS A 145 -37.63 -50.75 28.09
C LYS A 145 -38.69 -50.68 29.18
N ILE A 146 -38.66 -49.65 30.03
CA ILE A 146 -39.68 -49.46 31.07
C ILE A 146 -41.04 -49.15 30.45
N LEU A 147 -41.12 -48.29 29.43
CA LEU A 147 -42.37 -47.97 28.74
C LEU A 147 -43.03 -49.21 28.13
N LYS A 148 -42.24 -50.14 27.57
CA LYS A 148 -42.75 -51.44 27.10
C LYS A 148 -43.42 -52.27 28.20
N LEU A 149 -43.05 -52.10 29.48
CA LEU A 149 -43.71 -52.79 30.60
C LEU A 149 -45.15 -52.32 30.82
N PHE A 150 -45.45 -51.08 30.45
CA PHE A 150 -46.76 -50.45 30.65
C PHE A 150 -47.62 -50.43 29.39
N ASP A 151 -47.09 -50.93 28.26
CA ASP A 151 -47.83 -51.02 27.01
C ASP A 151 -48.73 -52.25 27.01
N SER A 152 -50.04 -52.02 27.17
CA SER A 152 -51.08 -53.05 27.19
C SER A 152 -51.25 -53.81 25.87
N SER A 153 -50.53 -53.42 24.81
CA SER A 153 -50.53 -54.12 23.53
C SER A 153 -49.42 -55.18 23.40
N VAL A 154 -48.46 -55.21 24.33
CA VAL A 154 -47.36 -56.19 24.34
C VAL A 154 -47.70 -57.35 25.27
N PRO A 155 -47.66 -58.61 24.80
CA PRO A 155 -47.93 -59.77 25.65
C PRO A 155 -46.96 -59.82 26.85
N PRO A 156 -47.45 -60.05 28.08
CA PRO A 156 -46.60 -60.18 29.26
C PRO A 156 -45.49 -61.23 29.06
N GLU A 157 -45.73 -62.29 28.27
CA GLU A 157 -44.73 -63.32 28.02
C GLU A 157 -43.48 -62.83 27.28
N GLU A 158 -43.58 -61.81 26.41
CA GLU A 158 -42.42 -61.23 25.71
C GLU A 158 -41.61 -60.31 26.62
N ILE A 159 -42.31 -59.57 27.48
CA ILE A 159 -41.72 -58.70 28.50
C ILE A 159 -40.96 -59.52 29.55
N PHE A 160 -41.55 -60.62 30.01
CA PHE A 160 -40.88 -61.52 30.95
C PHE A 160 -39.72 -62.26 30.32
N LYS A 161 -39.76 -62.62 29.02
CA LYS A 161 -38.60 -63.20 28.32
C LYS A 161 -37.40 -62.26 28.23
N GLU A 162 -37.60 -60.95 28.09
CA GLU A 162 -36.50 -59.97 28.04
C GLU A 162 -35.95 -59.59 29.43
N ILE A 163 -36.71 -59.81 30.51
CA ILE A 163 -36.33 -59.50 31.90
C ILE A 163 -35.82 -60.74 32.65
N GLN A 164 -36.29 -61.93 32.29
CA GLN A 164 -35.87 -63.18 32.91
C GLN A 164 -34.43 -63.51 32.52
N ASN A 165 -33.53 -63.36 33.48
CA ASN A 165 -32.24 -64.07 33.47
C ASN A 165 -32.50 -65.58 33.27
N GLU A 166 -31.60 -66.32 32.62
CA GLU A 166 -31.74 -67.79 32.40
C GLU A 166 -32.18 -68.55 33.65
N LYS A 167 -31.72 -68.10 34.83
CA LYS A 167 -32.11 -68.60 36.14
C LYS A 167 -33.62 -68.61 36.41
N TYR A 168 -34.37 -67.60 35.96
CA TYR A 168 -35.82 -67.50 36.18
C TYR A 168 -36.61 -68.43 35.25
N LEU A 169 -36.11 -68.66 34.03
CA LEU A 169 -36.67 -69.64 33.10
C LEU A 169 -36.45 -71.07 33.59
N ASP A 170 -35.24 -71.36 34.06
CA ASP A 170 -34.90 -72.66 34.66
C ASP A 170 -35.70 -72.90 35.94
N ALA A 171 -35.89 -71.87 36.78
CA ALA A 171 -36.74 -71.97 37.97
C ALA A 171 -38.20 -72.29 37.60
N LYS A 172 -38.76 -71.63 36.59
CA LYS A 172 -40.12 -71.89 36.13
C LYS A 172 -40.27 -73.31 35.58
N LYS A 173 -39.27 -73.81 34.85
CA LYS A 173 -39.24 -75.18 34.32
C LYS A 173 -39.17 -76.22 35.44
N LEU A 174 -38.28 -76.04 36.41
CA LEU A 174 -38.16 -76.95 37.57
C LEU A 174 -39.44 -76.98 38.43
N LEU A 175 -40.10 -75.83 38.60
CA LEU A 175 -41.39 -75.74 39.29
C LEU A 175 -42.51 -76.46 38.52
N LEU A 176 -42.57 -76.31 37.18
CA LEU A 176 -43.51 -77.03 36.32
C LEU A 176 -43.27 -78.55 36.31
N GLU A 177 -42.02 -78.98 36.48
CA GLU A 177 -41.62 -80.39 36.62
C GLU A 177 -41.93 -80.97 38.02
N GLY A 178 -42.51 -80.17 38.93
CA GLY A 178 -42.96 -80.61 40.26
C GLY A 178 -41.88 -80.58 41.35
N VAL A 179 -40.75 -79.92 41.11
CA VAL A 179 -39.69 -79.76 42.12
C VAL A 179 -40.12 -78.73 43.16
N GLU A 180 -39.94 -79.04 44.45
CA GLU A 180 -40.32 -78.13 45.53
C GLU A 180 -39.56 -76.80 45.45
N ALA A 181 -40.26 -75.70 45.75
CA ALA A 181 -39.69 -74.34 45.73
C ALA A 181 -38.43 -74.20 46.60
N SER A 182 -38.35 -74.94 47.70
CA SER A 182 -37.19 -74.97 48.61
C SER A 182 -35.93 -75.54 47.95
N GLU A 183 -36.09 -76.46 47.00
CA GLU A 183 -35.02 -77.11 46.26
C GLU A 183 -34.61 -76.30 45.02
N VAL A 184 -35.57 -75.63 44.37
CA VAL A 184 -35.29 -74.68 43.27
C VAL A 184 -34.46 -73.49 43.78
N VAL A 185 -34.77 -72.96 44.97
CA VAL A 185 -33.98 -71.93 45.67
C VAL A 185 -32.53 -72.36 45.85
N LYS A 186 -32.30 -73.59 46.34
CA LYS A 186 -30.95 -74.12 46.59
C LYS A 186 -30.17 -74.36 45.30
N ARG A 187 -30.82 -74.88 44.25
CA ARG A 187 -30.16 -75.22 42.98
C ARG A 187 -29.80 -73.99 42.15
N LEU A 188 -30.63 -72.96 42.13
CA LEU A 188 -30.44 -71.78 41.28
C LEU A 188 -29.90 -70.55 42.05
N GLY A 189 -29.80 -70.65 43.38
CA GLY A 189 -29.31 -69.58 44.25
C GLY A 189 -30.21 -68.35 44.23
N MET A 190 -31.53 -68.56 44.13
CA MET A 190 -32.55 -67.51 44.11
C MET A 190 -33.13 -67.30 45.51
N SER A 191 -33.70 -66.13 45.80
CA SER A 191 -34.40 -65.94 47.08
C SER A 191 -35.72 -66.72 47.11
N MET A 192 -36.11 -67.21 48.29
CA MET A 192 -37.37 -67.94 48.47
C MET A 192 -38.59 -67.12 48.03
N THR A 193 -38.55 -65.80 48.24
CA THR A 193 -39.60 -64.87 47.83
C THR A 193 -39.74 -64.80 46.32
N GLU A 194 -38.63 -64.78 45.56
CA GLU A 194 -38.65 -64.77 44.08
C GLU A 194 -39.24 -66.07 43.52
N VAL A 195 -38.87 -67.22 44.09
CA VAL A 195 -39.35 -68.54 43.64
C VAL A 195 -40.83 -68.75 43.99
N LEU A 196 -41.28 -68.30 45.16
CA LEU A 196 -42.70 -68.32 45.52
C LEU A 196 -43.53 -67.41 44.61
N LEU A 197 -43.01 -66.22 44.29
CA LEU A 197 -43.68 -65.31 43.36
C LEU A 197 -43.81 -65.97 41.98
N LEU A 198 -42.75 -66.61 41.46
CA LEU A 198 -42.83 -67.39 40.21
C LEU A 198 -43.89 -68.50 40.29
N SER A 199 -43.97 -69.24 41.40
CA SER A 199 -44.98 -70.30 41.57
C SER A 199 -46.42 -69.80 41.55
N SER A 200 -46.66 -68.52 41.90
CA SER A 200 -47.99 -67.91 41.88
C SER A 200 -48.45 -67.45 40.49
N TYR A 201 -47.55 -67.45 39.51
CA TYR A 201 -47.80 -67.09 38.10
C TYR A 201 -47.59 -68.27 37.14
N ILE A 202 -47.52 -69.50 37.66
CA ILE A 202 -47.55 -70.78 36.91
C ILE A 202 -48.97 -71.31 36.91
#